data_AF-A0A353VWN1-F1
#
_entry.id   AF-A0A353VWN1-F1
#
_cell.length_a   1.000
_cell.length_b   1.000
_cell.length_c   1.000
_cell.angle_alpha   90.00
_cell.angle_beta   90.00
_cell.angle_gamma   90.00
#
_symmetry.space_group_name_H-M   'P 1'
#
loop_
_entity.id
_entity.type
_entity.pdbx_description
1 polymer ?
#
loop_
_entity_poly.entity_id
_entity_poly.type
_entity_poly.pdbx_seq_one_letter_code
_entity_poly.pdbx_strand_id
1 'polypeptide(L)'
;MIFKKFIMRMKYKILFLISCILLSTGLQAVILNKEEAGKADLTMLEDEIELFKSIGMGITLSIAHCEGNDSCALPMEEREVQQLIKTLEDRIDSLAARQSEIDDIIGFNKVLSAYISLRDSYSSYVEKIQIIVIQNKERIDSSQYGDDPDFPVEAAINEELLNYLNELSLFEDDELLDDEDLDDAENLPPPEEVN
;
A
#
# COMPACT_ATOMS: atom_id res chain seq x y z
N MET A 1 54.47 -4.65 -19.75
CA MET A 1 54.25 -4.45 -18.29
C MET A 1 52.87 -3.87 -17.95
N ILE A 2 52.24 -3.08 -18.82
CA ILE A 2 50.95 -2.39 -18.60
C ILE A 2 49.75 -3.36 -18.52
N PHE A 3 49.70 -4.37 -19.38
CA PHE A 3 48.61 -5.35 -19.46
C PHE A 3 48.44 -6.17 -18.16
N LYS A 4 49.55 -6.52 -17.51
CA LYS A 4 49.58 -7.30 -16.25
C LYS A 4 48.98 -6.49 -15.08
N LYS A 5 49.19 -5.17 -15.07
CA LYS A 5 48.66 -4.23 -14.07
C LYS A 5 47.16 -4.00 -14.24
N PHE A 6 46.67 -4.02 -15.48
CA PHE A 6 45.24 -3.90 -15.81
C PHE A 6 44.45 -5.15 -15.38
N ILE A 7 44.97 -6.35 -15.68
CA ILE A 7 44.39 -7.63 -15.24
C ILE A 7 44.35 -7.73 -13.72
N MET A 8 45.41 -7.26 -13.03
CA MET A 8 45.46 -7.28 -11.57
C MET A 8 44.43 -6.34 -10.93
N ARG A 9 44.23 -5.13 -11.50
CA ARG A 9 43.17 -4.19 -11.06
C ARG A 9 41.75 -4.73 -11.29
N MET A 10 41.50 -5.42 -12.41
CA MET A 10 40.21 -6.07 -12.69
C MET A 10 39.90 -7.19 -11.69
N LYS A 11 40.91 -8.01 -11.36
CA LYS A 11 40.77 -9.09 -10.37
C LYS A 11 40.43 -8.55 -8.98
N TYR A 12 41.09 -7.48 -8.53
CA TYR A 12 40.78 -6.84 -7.24
C TYR A 12 39.37 -6.26 -7.17
N LYS A 13 38.88 -5.66 -8.26
CA LYS A 13 37.50 -5.15 -8.34
C LYS A 13 36.45 -6.28 -8.26
N ILE A 14 36.71 -7.40 -8.94
CA ILE A 14 35.86 -8.59 -8.88
C ILE A 14 35.88 -9.21 -7.48
N LEU A 15 37.06 -9.29 -6.85
CA LEU A 15 37.22 -9.82 -5.49
C LEU A 15 36.52 -8.92 -4.44
N PHE A 16 36.56 -7.61 -4.63
CA PHE A 16 35.84 -6.65 -3.79
C PHE A 16 34.32 -6.78 -3.96
N LEU A 17 33.82 -6.91 -5.19
CA LEU A 17 32.40 -7.15 -5.46
C LEU A 17 31.89 -8.45 -4.83
N ILE A 18 32.67 -9.54 -4.95
CA ILE A 18 32.33 -10.83 -4.32
C ILE A 18 32.36 -10.70 -2.79
N SER A 19 33.32 -9.95 -2.23
CA SER A 19 33.38 -9.69 -0.78
C SER A 19 32.18 -8.89 -0.27
N CYS A 20 31.68 -7.91 -1.02
CA CYS A 20 30.48 -7.15 -0.65
C CYS A 20 29.21 -8.01 -0.67
N ILE A 21 29.08 -8.91 -1.65
CA ILE A 21 27.94 -9.85 -1.76
C ILE A 21 27.98 -10.89 -0.62
N LEU A 22 29.16 -11.31 -0.19
CA LEU A 22 29.32 -12.24 0.94
C LEU A 22 29.12 -11.58 2.32
N LEU A 23 29.29 -10.26 2.42
CA LEU A 23 29.04 -9.50 3.66
C LEU A 23 27.56 -9.13 3.85
N SER A 24 26.72 -9.25 2.81
CA SER A 24 25.28 -8.95 2.92
C SER A 24 24.43 -10.11 3.43
N THR A 25 25.01 -11.29 3.67
CA THR A 25 24.30 -12.41 4.30
C THR A 25 24.46 -12.31 5.80
N GLY A 26 23.48 -11.74 6.53
CA GLY A 26 23.52 -11.85 7.98
C GLY A 26 22.55 -11.05 8.84
N LEU A 27 21.71 -10.15 8.30
CA LEU A 27 20.58 -9.63 9.06
C LEU A 27 19.32 -10.38 8.61
N GLN A 28 19.13 -11.58 9.16
CA GLN A 28 17.80 -12.19 9.10
C GLN A 28 16.93 -11.39 10.06
N ALA A 29 16.20 -10.40 9.52
CA ALA A 29 15.08 -9.83 10.25
C ALA A 29 14.09 -10.97 10.48
N VAL A 30 13.93 -11.35 11.74
CA VAL A 30 13.05 -12.45 12.18
C VAL A 30 12.00 -11.84 13.09
N ILE A 31 10.75 -12.26 12.92
CA ILE A 31 9.71 -11.99 13.91
C ILE A 31 10.11 -12.71 15.19
N LEU A 32 10.40 -11.95 16.24
CA LEU A 32 10.90 -12.47 17.49
C LEU A 32 9.82 -13.34 18.14
N ASN A 33 10.21 -14.47 18.70
CA ASN A 33 9.28 -15.25 19.51
C ASN A 33 9.02 -14.56 20.86
N LYS A 34 8.01 -15.03 21.61
CA LYS A 34 7.60 -14.42 22.88
C LYS A 34 8.73 -14.33 23.93
N GLU A 35 9.65 -15.29 23.95
CA GLU A 35 10.77 -15.28 24.90
C GLU A 35 11.88 -14.31 24.47
N GLU A 36 12.20 -14.30 23.18
CA GLU A 36 13.16 -13.37 22.56
C GLU A 36 12.68 -11.92 22.72
N ALA A 37 11.40 -11.69 22.46
CA ALA A 37 10.72 -10.41 22.68
C ALA A 37 10.93 -9.85 24.09
N GLY A 38 10.83 -10.72 25.10
CA GLY A 38 10.94 -10.35 26.51
C GLY A 38 12.34 -9.95 26.93
N LYS A 39 13.37 -10.32 26.15
CA LYS A 39 14.78 -10.02 26.43
C LYS A 39 15.42 -9.13 25.36
N ALA A 40 14.68 -8.81 24.30
CA ALA A 40 15.15 -8.00 23.19
C ALA A 40 15.56 -6.61 23.67
N ASP A 41 16.68 -6.14 23.10
CA ASP A 41 17.09 -4.74 23.21
C ASP A 41 16.25 -3.86 22.28
N LEU A 42 16.42 -2.55 22.39
CA LEU A 42 15.65 -1.59 21.59
C LEU A 42 15.89 -1.79 20.09
N THR A 43 17.12 -2.09 19.68
CA THR A 43 17.51 -2.23 18.28
C THR A 43 16.85 -3.45 17.63
N MET A 44 16.80 -4.59 18.31
CA MET A 44 16.10 -5.78 17.82
C MET A 44 14.59 -5.52 17.66
N LEU A 45 13.99 -4.75 18.57
CA LEU A 45 12.59 -4.37 18.46
C LEU A 45 12.33 -3.40 17.29
N GLU A 46 13.26 -2.48 17.03
CA GLU A 46 13.22 -1.59 15.86
C GLU A 46 13.37 -2.36 14.54
N ASP A 47 14.28 -3.34 14.47
CA ASP A 47 14.45 -4.20 13.29
C ASP A 47 13.18 -5.03 13.01
N GLU A 48 12.54 -5.56 14.04
CA GLU A 48 11.27 -6.28 13.91
C GLU A 48 10.13 -5.34 13.45
N ILE A 49 10.09 -4.09 13.92
CA ILE A 49 9.16 -3.07 13.42
C ILE A 49 9.34 -2.83 11.93
N GLU A 50 10.58 -2.69 11.45
CA GLU A 50 10.86 -2.51 10.02
C GLU A 50 10.41 -3.72 9.18
N LEU A 51 10.56 -4.94 9.71
CA LEU A 51 10.01 -6.14 9.08
C LEU A 51 8.48 -6.07 8.97
N PHE A 52 7.77 -5.73 10.05
CA PHE A 52 6.31 -5.57 10.01
C PHE A 52 5.86 -4.45 9.06
N LYS A 53 6.62 -3.36 8.93
CA LYS A 53 6.35 -2.33 7.92
C LYS A 53 6.48 -2.88 6.51
N SER A 54 7.53 -3.64 6.23
CA SER A 54 7.75 -4.27 4.92
C SER A 54 6.61 -5.23 4.55
N ILE A 55 6.17 -6.05 5.51
CA ILE A 55 5.00 -6.93 5.34
C ILE A 55 3.74 -6.09 5.06
N GLY A 56 3.53 -5.00 5.82
CA GLY A 56 2.39 -4.09 5.64
C GLY A 56 2.36 -3.43 4.26
N MET A 57 3.52 -3.09 3.70
CA MET A 57 3.63 -2.59 2.32
C MET A 57 3.21 -3.65 1.30
N GLY A 58 3.63 -4.91 1.49
CA GLY A 58 3.21 -6.03 0.64
C GLY A 58 1.70 -6.28 0.67
N ILE A 59 1.10 -6.21 1.87
CA ILE A 59 -0.35 -6.29 2.07
C ILE A 59 -1.06 -5.13 1.34
N THR A 60 -0.58 -3.90 1.55
CA THR A 60 -1.15 -2.71 0.92
C THR A 60 -1.12 -2.81 -0.61
N LEU A 61 0.00 -3.26 -1.18
CA LEU A 61 0.14 -3.47 -2.62
C LEU A 61 -0.82 -4.54 -3.13
N SER A 62 -0.98 -5.63 -2.38
CA SER A 62 -1.90 -6.71 -2.73
C SER A 62 -3.36 -6.25 -2.72
N ILE A 63 -3.74 -5.44 -1.72
CA ILE A 63 -5.07 -4.82 -1.64
C ILE A 63 -5.27 -3.85 -2.81
N ALA A 64 -4.33 -2.94 -3.05
CA ALA A 64 -4.41 -1.97 -4.14
C ALA A 64 -4.48 -2.64 -5.52
N HIS A 65 -3.83 -3.80 -5.69
CA HIS A 65 -3.94 -4.57 -6.93
C HIS A 65 -5.34 -5.13 -7.17
N CYS A 66 -6.08 -5.43 -6.10
CA CYS A 66 -7.44 -5.93 -6.17
C CYS A 66 -8.51 -4.84 -6.10
N GLU A 67 -8.16 -3.60 -5.74
CA GLU A 67 -9.09 -2.48 -5.78
C GLU A 67 -9.55 -2.22 -7.22
N GLY A 68 -10.87 -2.32 -7.46
CA GLY A 68 -11.46 -2.10 -8.78
C GLY A 68 -11.32 -3.26 -9.78
N ASN A 69 -10.75 -4.40 -9.37
CA ASN A 69 -10.66 -5.60 -10.20
C ASN A 69 -11.56 -6.73 -9.67
N ASP A 70 -12.65 -6.97 -10.37
CA ASP A 70 -13.78 -7.82 -9.97
C ASP A 70 -13.46 -9.33 -9.95
N SER A 71 -12.31 -9.74 -10.47
CA SER A 71 -11.84 -11.15 -10.47
C SER A 71 -10.53 -11.32 -9.73
N CYS A 72 -10.12 -10.35 -8.92
CA CYS A 72 -8.87 -10.41 -8.20
C CYS A 72 -8.94 -11.38 -7.01
N ALA A 73 -8.02 -12.35 -6.98
CA ALA A 73 -7.79 -13.18 -5.82
C ALA A 73 -6.60 -12.62 -5.03
N LEU A 74 -6.85 -12.22 -3.78
CA LEU A 74 -5.78 -11.80 -2.89
C LEU A 74 -4.82 -12.98 -2.66
N PRO A 75 -3.49 -12.76 -2.67
CA PRO A 75 -2.50 -13.81 -2.48
C PRO A 75 -2.39 -14.30 -1.02
N MET A 76 -3.22 -13.75 -0.13
CA MET A 76 -3.20 -14.00 1.31
C MET A 76 -4.63 -14.09 1.84
N GLU A 77 -4.81 -14.84 2.91
CA GLU A 77 -6.09 -15.00 3.58
C GLU A 77 -6.25 -14.02 4.75
N GLU A 78 -7.49 -13.62 5.05
CA GLU A 78 -7.80 -12.75 6.19
C GLU A 78 -7.22 -13.29 7.50
N ARG A 79 -7.27 -14.62 7.71
CA ARG A 79 -6.72 -15.28 8.91
C ARG A 79 -5.21 -15.07 9.07
N GLU A 80 -4.46 -14.91 7.98
CA GLU A 80 -3.01 -14.70 8.04
C GLU A 80 -2.72 -13.28 8.57
N VAL A 81 -3.48 -12.28 8.13
CA VAL A 81 -3.38 -10.91 8.66
C VAL A 81 -3.83 -10.85 10.12
N GLN A 82 -4.88 -11.60 10.50
CA GLN A 82 -5.30 -11.72 11.90
C GLN A 82 -4.23 -12.35 12.80
N GLN A 83 -3.45 -13.32 12.30
CA GLN A 83 -2.33 -13.89 13.06
C GLN A 83 -1.21 -12.86 13.30
N LEU A 84 -0.96 -11.99 12.31
CA LEU A 84 0.00 -10.90 12.45
C LEU A 84 -0.49 -9.86 13.47
N ILE A 85 -1.78 -9.51 13.47
CA ILE A 85 -2.40 -8.64 14.49
C ILE A 85 -2.20 -9.23 15.89
N LYS A 86 -2.51 -10.53 16.06
CA LYS A 86 -2.33 -11.20 17.36
C LYS A 86 -0.88 -11.16 17.83
N THR A 87 0.07 -11.32 16.91
CA THR A 87 1.51 -11.23 17.23
C THR A 87 1.88 -9.82 17.71
N LEU A 88 1.32 -8.78 17.07
CA LEU A 88 1.51 -7.38 17.48
C LEU A 88 0.87 -7.10 18.84
N GLU A 89 -0.31 -7.64 19.12
CA GLU A 89 -0.99 -7.52 20.43
C GLU A 89 -0.19 -8.18 21.55
N ASP A 90 0.23 -9.44 21.36
CA ASP A 90 1.09 -10.15 22.29
C ASP A 90 2.39 -9.36 22.56
N ARG A 91 2.91 -8.65 21.55
CA ARG A 91 4.08 -7.80 21.68
C ARG A 91 3.80 -6.54 22.49
N ILE A 92 2.71 -5.84 22.20
CA ILE A 92 2.29 -4.63 22.92
C ILE A 92 2.11 -4.97 24.41
N ASP A 93 1.42 -6.06 24.73
CA ASP A 93 1.20 -6.50 26.11
C ASP A 93 2.51 -6.83 26.82
N SER A 94 3.41 -7.55 26.15
CA SER A 94 4.73 -7.88 26.71
C SER A 94 5.59 -6.66 26.95
N LEU A 95 5.53 -5.65 26.08
CA LEU A 95 6.27 -4.41 26.24
C LEU A 95 5.64 -3.55 27.35
N ALA A 96 4.32 -3.39 27.36
CA ALA A 96 3.62 -2.64 28.40
C ALA A 96 3.94 -3.16 29.82
N ALA A 97 4.05 -4.47 29.99
CA ALA A 97 4.43 -5.10 31.26
C ALA A 97 5.87 -4.78 31.72
N ARG A 98 6.79 -4.49 30.79
CA ARG A 98 8.21 -4.22 31.06
C ARG A 98 8.53 -2.74 31.26
N GLN A 99 7.55 -1.85 31.12
CA GLN A 99 7.79 -0.40 31.10
C GLN A 99 8.52 0.14 32.35
N SER A 100 8.36 -0.50 33.50
CA SER A 100 9.03 -0.12 34.76
C SER A 100 10.51 -0.50 34.85
N GLU A 101 11.00 -1.34 33.95
CA GLU A 101 12.37 -1.90 33.97
C GLU A 101 13.30 -1.22 32.95
N ILE A 102 12.82 -0.17 32.29
CA ILE A 102 13.47 0.44 31.13
C ILE A 102 14.20 1.73 31.53
N ASP A 103 15.49 1.81 31.17
CA ASP A 103 16.30 3.02 31.35
C ASP A 103 16.02 4.11 30.29
N ASP A 104 15.83 3.73 29.02
CA ASP A 104 15.46 4.66 27.93
C ASP A 104 13.94 4.67 27.66
N ILE A 105 13.23 5.43 28.48
CA ILE A 105 11.77 5.55 28.40
C ILE A 105 11.31 6.18 27.08
N ILE A 106 12.11 7.08 26.49
CA ILE A 106 11.72 7.79 25.26
C ILE A 106 11.80 6.85 24.06
N GLY A 107 12.94 6.16 23.89
CA GLY A 107 13.11 5.16 22.84
C GLY A 107 12.08 4.06 22.96
N PHE A 108 11.83 3.59 24.18
CA PHE A 108 10.84 2.55 24.44
C PHE A 108 9.41 2.96 24.09
N ASN A 109 8.98 4.16 24.46
CA ASN A 109 7.65 4.66 24.12
C ASN A 109 7.48 4.83 22.60
N LYS A 110 8.55 5.20 21.88
CA LYS A 110 8.55 5.25 20.41
C LYS A 110 8.34 3.86 19.81
N VAL A 111 9.05 2.85 20.30
CA VAL A 111 8.90 1.44 19.88
C VAL A 111 7.48 0.94 20.16
N LEU A 112 6.97 1.15 21.38
CA LEU A 112 5.62 0.74 21.77
C LEU A 112 4.54 1.41 20.88
N SER A 113 4.68 2.71 20.64
CA SER A 113 3.76 3.45 19.77
C SER A 113 3.80 2.95 18.32
N ALA A 114 4.97 2.56 17.84
CA ALA A 114 5.12 1.97 16.50
C ALA A 114 4.41 0.62 16.38
N TYR A 115 4.51 -0.26 17.39
CA TYR A 115 3.76 -1.52 17.42
C TYR A 115 2.24 -1.29 17.44
N ILE A 116 1.77 -0.32 18.22
CA ILE A 116 0.34 0.08 18.25
C ILE A 116 -0.12 0.56 16.87
N SER A 117 0.66 1.44 16.23
CA SER A 117 0.34 1.94 14.88
C SER A 117 0.31 0.84 13.82
N LEU A 118 1.23 -0.14 13.92
CA LEU A 118 1.23 -1.31 13.03
C LEU A 118 -0.02 -2.16 13.24
N ARG A 119 -0.40 -2.45 14.49
CA ARG A 119 -1.63 -3.21 14.81
C ARG A 119 -2.84 -2.52 14.19
N ASP A 120 -2.98 -1.21 14.37
CA ASP A 120 -4.11 -0.45 13.85
C ASP A 120 -4.16 -0.46 12.32
N SER A 121 -2.99 -0.36 11.67
CA SER A 121 -2.87 -0.47 10.21
C SER A 121 -3.31 -1.84 9.72
N TYR A 122 -2.90 -2.92 10.40
CA TYR A 122 -3.26 -4.28 10.05
C TYR A 122 -4.73 -4.58 10.27
N SER A 123 -5.33 -4.04 11.33
CA SER A 123 -6.79 -4.09 11.54
C SER A 123 -7.54 -3.44 10.38
N SER A 124 -7.07 -2.29 9.89
CA SER A 124 -7.66 -1.65 8.70
C SER A 124 -7.48 -2.51 7.44
N TYR A 125 -6.36 -3.23 7.29
CA TYR A 125 -6.18 -4.16 6.18
C TYR A 125 -7.20 -5.30 6.21
N VAL A 126 -7.52 -5.85 7.39
CA VAL A 126 -8.56 -6.89 7.54
C VAL A 126 -9.90 -6.39 7.02
N GLU A 127 -10.31 -5.18 7.40
CA GLU A 127 -11.57 -4.58 6.92
C GLU A 127 -11.60 -4.47 5.39
N LYS A 128 -10.51 -4.00 4.78
CA LYS A 128 -10.40 -3.88 3.32
C LYS A 128 -10.46 -5.23 2.62
N ILE A 129 -9.78 -6.24 3.16
CA ILE A 129 -9.79 -7.61 2.64
C ILE A 129 -11.22 -8.16 2.67
N GLN A 130 -11.95 -7.96 3.78
CA GLN A 130 -13.35 -8.39 3.89
C GLN A 130 -14.24 -7.73 2.84
N ILE A 131 -14.09 -6.43 2.61
CA ILE A 131 -14.84 -5.70 1.58
C ILE A 131 -14.59 -6.32 0.20
N ILE A 132 -13.33 -6.56 -0.18
CA ILE A 132 -12.96 -7.18 -1.46
C ILE A 132 -13.58 -8.57 -1.59
N VAL A 133 -13.50 -9.40 -0.54
CA VAL A 133 -14.04 -10.75 -0.55
C VAL A 133 -15.57 -10.76 -0.71
N ILE A 134 -16.28 -9.85 -0.02
CA ILE A 134 -17.75 -9.72 -0.12
C ILE A 134 -18.14 -9.26 -1.53
N GLN A 135 -17.51 -8.21 -2.04
CA GLN A 135 -17.78 -7.68 -3.38
C GLN A 135 -17.58 -8.73 -4.48
N ASN A 136 -16.52 -9.53 -4.37
CA ASN A 136 -16.27 -10.62 -5.31
C ASN A 136 -17.34 -11.72 -5.21
N LYS A 137 -17.81 -12.04 -4.00
CA LYS A 137 -18.85 -13.06 -3.79
C LYS A 137 -20.21 -12.63 -4.34
N GLU A 138 -20.64 -11.40 -4.05
CA GLU A 138 -21.93 -10.87 -4.52
C GLU A 138 -22.00 -10.77 -6.06
N ARG A 139 -20.87 -10.46 -6.70
CA ARG A 139 -20.77 -10.40 -8.17
C ARG A 139 -20.76 -11.76 -8.84
N ILE A 140 -20.09 -12.76 -8.25
CA ILE A 140 -20.13 -14.14 -8.76
C ILE A 140 -21.57 -14.68 -8.69
N ASP A 141 -22.30 -14.43 -7.60
CA ASP A 141 -23.69 -14.86 -7.43
C ASP A 141 -24.62 -14.18 -8.46
N SER A 142 -24.42 -12.89 -8.75
CA SER A 142 -25.18 -12.19 -9.79
C SER A 142 -24.78 -12.56 -11.22
N SER A 143 -23.53 -12.98 -11.47
CA SER A 143 -23.10 -13.53 -12.76
C SER A 143 -23.69 -14.91 -13.07
N GLN A 144 -24.19 -15.62 -12.05
CA GLN A 144 -24.84 -16.92 -12.20
C GLN A 144 -26.31 -16.82 -12.67
N TYR A 145 -26.87 -15.60 -12.70
CA TYR A 145 -28.23 -15.32 -13.18
C TYR A 145 -28.28 -14.71 -14.60
N GLY A 146 -27.22 -14.87 -15.40
CA GLY A 146 -27.17 -14.40 -16.78
C GLY A 146 -27.28 -15.53 -17.81
N ASP A 147 -28.50 -16.07 -18.02
CA ASP A 147 -29.03 -16.48 -19.33
C ASP A 147 -30.48 -16.98 -19.17
N ASP A 148 -31.42 -16.04 -19.03
CA ASP A 148 -32.69 -16.06 -19.78
C ASP A 148 -33.36 -14.69 -19.64
N PRO A 149 -33.37 -13.85 -20.68
CA PRO A 149 -34.20 -12.65 -20.69
C PRO A 149 -35.63 -13.08 -21.08
N ASP A 150 -36.42 -13.52 -20.11
CA ASP A 150 -37.88 -13.50 -20.26
C ASP A 150 -38.41 -12.14 -19.74
N PHE A 151 -37.93 -11.08 -20.38
CA PHE A 151 -38.45 -9.73 -20.19
C PHE A 151 -39.46 -9.46 -21.31
N PRO A 152 -40.75 -9.26 -21.02
CA PRO A 152 -41.70 -8.83 -22.03
C PRO A 152 -41.28 -7.44 -22.52
N VAL A 153 -40.82 -7.37 -23.77
CA VAL A 153 -40.49 -6.11 -24.45
C VAL A 153 -41.80 -5.39 -24.78
N GLU A 154 -42.33 -4.66 -23.80
CA GLU A 154 -43.17 -3.49 -24.05
C GLU A 154 -42.48 -2.30 -23.41
N ALA A 155 -41.52 -1.75 -24.16
CA ALA A 155 -40.87 -0.49 -23.84
C ALA A 155 -41.92 0.63 -23.82
N ALA A 156 -42.37 1.04 -22.64
CA ALA A 156 -42.98 2.34 -22.44
C ALA A 156 -41.88 3.40 -22.59
N ILE A 157 -41.62 3.79 -23.84
CA ILE A 157 -40.80 4.96 -24.15
C ILE A 157 -41.55 6.17 -23.58
N ASN A 158 -41.09 6.69 -22.45
CA ASN A 158 -41.64 7.90 -21.86
C ASN A 158 -41.22 9.09 -22.75
N GLU A 159 -42.19 9.74 -23.42
CA GLU A 159 -41.99 10.96 -24.22
C GLU A 159 -41.23 12.06 -23.46
N GLU A 160 -41.38 12.11 -22.14
CA GLU A 160 -40.66 13.05 -21.27
C GLU A 160 -39.15 12.82 -21.29
N LEU A 161 -38.71 11.56 -21.37
CA LEU A 161 -37.31 11.18 -21.40
C LEU A 161 -36.65 11.50 -22.75
N LEU A 162 -37.41 11.36 -23.84
CA LEU A 162 -36.98 11.79 -25.18
C LEU A 162 -36.83 13.30 -25.27
N ASN A 163 -37.72 14.05 -24.61
CA ASN A 163 -37.64 15.51 -24.61
C ASN A 163 -36.43 16.01 -23.81
N TYR A 164 -36.11 15.34 -22.69
CA TYR A 164 -34.91 15.63 -21.90
C TYR A 164 -33.61 15.33 -22.66
N LEU A 165 -33.56 14.22 -23.41
CA LEU A 165 -32.41 13.88 -24.27
C LEU A 165 -32.23 14.88 -25.42
N ASN A 166 -33.32 15.39 -25.99
CA ASN A 166 -33.27 16.42 -27.02
C ASN A 166 -32.77 17.77 -26.48
N GLU A 167 -33.17 18.14 -25.25
CA GLU A 167 -32.68 19.35 -24.57
C GLU A 167 -31.19 19.25 -24.24
N LEU A 168 -30.70 18.07 -23.82
CA LEU A 168 -29.27 17.83 -23.56
C LEU A 168 -28.41 17.85 -24.83
N SER A 169 -28.95 17.44 -25.98
CA SER A 169 -28.23 17.51 -27.27
C SER A 169 -27.99 18.95 -27.78
N LEU A 170 -28.66 19.94 -27.17
CA LEU A 170 -28.54 21.35 -27.52
C LEU A 170 -27.36 22.06 -26.81
N PHE A 171 -26.68 21.37 -25.89
CA PHE A 171 -25.55 21.90 -25.11
C PHE A 171 -24.18 21.39 -25.58
N GLU A 172 -24.13 20.61 -26.66
CA GLU A 172 -22.91 19.90 -27.10
C GLU A 172 -22.30 20.51 -28.37
N ASP A 173 -22.22 21.84 -28.48
CA ASP A 173 -21.53 22.47 -29.62
C ASP A 173 -20.96 23.88 -29.33
N ASP A 174 -20.43 24.11 -28.12
CA ASP A 174 -19.44 25.17 -27.92
C ASP A 174 -18.05 24.50 -27.93
N GLU A 175 -17.46 24.41 -29.13
CA GLU A 175 -16.05 24.05 -29.33
C GLU A 175 -15.19 24.84 -28.34
N LEU A 176 -14.57 24.13 -27.38
CA LEU A 176 -13.55 24.71 -26.53
C LEU A 176 -12.40 25.17 -27.43
N LEU A 177 -12.08 26.47 -27.37
CA LEU A 177 -10.93 27.04 -28.07
C LEU A 177 -9.66 26.29 -27.66
N ASP A 178 -8.96 25.73 -28.65
CA ASP A 178 -7.68 25.06 -28.50
C ASP A 178 -6.67 25.99 -27.82
N ASP A 179 -5.94 25.47 -26.86
CA ASP A 179 -4.91 26.14 -26.05
C ASP A 179 -3.62 26.48 -26.83
N GLU A 180 -3.64 26.35 -28.17
CA GLU A 180 -2.55 26.74 -29.07
C GLU A 180 -2.63 28.21 -29.57
N ASP A 181 -3.71 28.95 -29.30
CA ASP A 181 -3.82 30.40 -29.61
C ASP A 181 -3.47 31.30 -28.41
N LEU A 182 -2.62 30.84 -27.49
CA LEU A 182 -2.02 31.72 -26.48
C LEU A 182 -0.94 32.59 -27.13
N ASP A 183 -1.37 33.71 -27.72
CA ASP A 183 -0.49 34.80 -28.12
C ASP A 183 0.45 35.18 -26.96
N ASP A 184 1.73 35.28 -27.31
CA ASP A 184 2.86 35.58 -26.44
C ASP A 184 2.59 36.72 -25.44
N ALA A 185 2.80 36.42 -24.16
CA ALA A 185 3.40 37.28 -23.15
C ALA A 185 3.24 38.82 -23.29
N GLU A 186 2.09 39.40 -22.95
CA GLU A 186 2.04 40.82 -22.55
C GLU A 186 0.76 41.17 -21.77
N ASN A 187 0.74 40.93 -20.44
CA ASN A 187 0.01 41.73 -19.42
C ASN A 187 -0.12 40.99 -18.07
N LEU A 188 1.00 40.74 -17.40
CA LEU A 188 0.95 40.61 -15.94
C LEU A 188 1.26 41.99 -15.33
N PRO A 189 0.37 42.58 -14.52
CA PRO A 189 0.72 43.77 -13.76
C PRO A 189 1.83 43.40 -12.76
N PRO A 190 2.85 44.26 -12.56
CA PRO A 190 3.95 43.96 -11.68
C PRO A 190 3.47 43.84 -10.22
N PRO A 191 4.10 42.98 -9.41
CA PRO A 191 3.72 42.80 -8.01
C PRO A 191 3.95 44.09 -7.22
N GLU A 192 2.95 44.51 -6.45
CA GLU A 192 3.06 45.63 -5.52
C GLU A 192 4.14 45.32 -4.46
N GLU A 193 5.13 46.21 -4.35
CA GLU A 193 6.07 46.22 -3.24
C GLU A 193 5.32 46.63 -1.96
N VAL A 194 5.17 45.69 -1.03
CA VAL A 194 4.68 45.94 0.32
C VAL A 194 5.79 46.63 1.11
N ASN A 195 5.57 47.90 1.50
CA ASN A 195 6.35 48.60 2.52
C ASN A 195 5.97 48.15 3.94
#